data_AF-A0A4D8RV38-F1
#
_entry.id   AF-A0A4D8RV38-F1
#
_cell.length_a   1.000
_cell.length_b   1.000
_cell.length_c   1.000
_cell.angle_alpha   90.00
_cell.angle_beta   90.00
_cell.angle_gamma   90.00
#
_symmetry.space_group_name_H-M   'P 1'
#
loop_
_entity.id
_entity.type
_entity.pdbx_description
1 polymer ?
#
loop_
_entity_poly.entity_id
_entity_poly.type
_entity_poly.pdbx_seq_one_letter_code
_entity_poly.pdbx_strand_id
1 'polypeptide(L)'
;MPWNIFRKDKRRFERDKFGEWAIVGSNRELSFLANTVSKAISKAGSRKNEIYILQYLKDPVIPNLFSLKGMVETSYNVSEMTFQDSLRKVFDDIGNVGEIRTVKLRLCNDVFLFFNFNFIAKKIKNSTGDVRLLIPPLGVSSSQIPYTVEHLFNAMMGSEGDQCTVETDFMDSRIAKVTFNCRKVHLDYFRIRESFSYFLDSSLGLRLKTRTPNPQTTEVEIVLLNLRRESLIPLLWDNFLSIYPSC
;
A
#
# COMPACT_ATOMS: atom_id res chain seq x y z
N MET A 1 -19.51 -16.30 10.52
CA MET A 1 -18.54 -17.28 9.97
C MET A 1 -17.26 -16.53 9.61
N PRO A 2 -16.09 -16.91 10.12
CA PRO A 2 -14.82 -16.23 9.85
C PRO A 2 -14.19 -16.70 8.52
N TRP A 3 -13.37 -15.83 7.95
CA TRP A 3 -12.78 -15.82 6.61
C TRP A 3 -12.03 -17.10 6.18
N ASN A 4 -12.80 -18.08 5.67
CA ASN A 4 -12.28 -19.24 4.93
C ASN A 4 -12.35 -19.06 3.40
N ILE A 5 -12.66 -17.86 2.89
CA ILE A 5 -12.89 -17.63 1.46
C ILE A 5 -11.59 -17.68 0.64
N PHE A 6 -10.43 -17.43 1.25
CA PHE A 6 -9.13 -17.43 0.54
C PHE A 6 -8.38 -18.77 0.53
N ARG A 7 -8.96 -19.83 1.12
CA ARG A 7 -8.28 -21.14 1.26
C ARG A 7 -8.47 -22.10 0.09
N LYS A 8 -9.23 -21.73 -0.95
CA LYS A 8 -9.63 -22.65 -2.05
C LYS A 8 -8.98 -22.40 -3.40
N ASP A 9 -8.28 -21.28 -3.60
CA ASP A 9 -7.54 -21.04 -4.84
C ASP A 9 -6.04 -21.30 -4.65
N LYS A 10 -5.38 -21.89 -5.65
CA LYS A 10 -3.92 -22.08 -5.73
C LYS A 10 -3.12 -20.75 -5.81
N ARG A 11 -3.69 -19.65 -5.34
CA ARG A 11 -3.02 -18.35 -5.18
C ARG A 11 -2.30 -18.39 -3.83
N ARG A 12 -0.97 -18.35 -3.86
CA ARG A 12 -0.16 -18.24 -2.64
C ARG A 12 -0.37 -16.83 -2.09
N PHE A 13 -0.90 -16.71 -0.90
CA PHE A 13 -1.03 -15.44 -0.18
C PHE A 13 -0.04 -15.45 0.99
N GLU A 14 0.61 -14.32 1.22
CA GLU A 14 1.57 -14.12 2.31
C GLU A 14 1.18 -12.87 3.10
N ARG A 15 1.35 -12.91 4.43
CA ARG A 15 1.20 -11.74 5.29
C ARG A 15 2.52 -11.52 6.03
N ASP A 16 3.08 -10.32 5.89
CA ASP A 16 4.32 -9.90 6.55
C ASP A 16 4.09 -8.61 7.33
N LYS A 17 5.17 -7.94 7.77
CA LYS A 17 5.11 -6.70 8.56
C LYS A 17 4.48 -5.50 7.82
N PHE A 18 4.48 -5.51 6.50
CA PHE A 18 3.98 -4.41 5.66
C PHE A 18 2.57 -4.62 5.14
N GLY A 19 2.05 -5.85 5.17
CA GLY A 19 0.66 -6.08 4.76
C GLY A 19 0.39 -7.50 4.28
N GLU A 20 -0.64 -7.60 3.44
CA GLU A 20 -1.04 -8.84 2.78
C GLU A 20 -0.68 -8.78 1.30
N TRP A 21 -0.16 -9.89 0.79
CA TRP A 21 0.45 -9.99 -0.53
C TRP A 21 -0.08 -11.19 -1.28
N ALA A 22 -0.53 -10.98 -2.52
CA ALA A 22 -0.70 -12.03 -3.49
C ALA A 22 0.66 -12.37 -4.10
N ILE A 23 1.05 -13.63 -4.07
CA ILE A 23 2.25 -14.12 -4.75
C ILE A 23 1.88 -14.52 -6.17
N VAL A 24 2.33 -13.71 -7.13
CA VAL A 24 2.00 -13.86 -8.55
C VAL A 24 3.21 -14.39 -9.31
N GLY A 25 3.20 -15.70 -9.61
CA GLY A 25 4.28 -16.35 -10.37
C GLY A 25 3.98 -16.57 -11.87
N SER A 26 2.71 -16.51 -12.28
CA SER A 26 2.27 -16.83 -13.65
C SER A 26 2.22 -15.61 -14.60
N ASN A 27 2.26 -14.39 -14.07
CA ASN A 27 2.18 -13.17 -14.87
C ASN A 27 3.58 -12.74 -15.35
N ARG A 28 3.94 -13.14 -16.57
CA ARG A 28 5.25 -12.84 -17.18
C ARG A 28 5.55 -11.35 -17.30
N GLU A 29 4.52 -10.52 -17.53
CA GLU A 29 4.68 -9.07 -17.70
C GLU A 29 5.04 -8.43 -16.36
N LEU A 30 4.31 -8.78 -15.30
CA LEU A 30 4.60 -8.35 -13.94
C LEU A 30 5.99 -8.84 -13.48
N SER A 31 6.32 -10.12 -13.69
CA SER A 31 7.65 -10.66 -13.37
C SER A 31 8.77 -9.98 -14.17
N PHE A 32 8.50 -9.56 -15.41
CA PHE A 32 9.46 -8.80 -16.23
C PHE A 32 9.71 -7.40 -15.65
N LEU A 33 8.64 -6.67 -15.29
CA LEU A 33 8.75 -5.35 -14.68
C LEU A 33 9.45 -5.41 -13.32
N ALA A 34 9.06 -6.35 -12.45
CA ALA A 34 9.69 -6.53 -11.14
C ALA A 34 11.18 -6.84 -11.25
N ASN A 35 11.58 -7.74 -12.18
CA ASN A 35 12.99 -8.03 -12.43
C ASN A 35 13.76 -6.84 -13.02
N THR A 36 13.06 -5.95 -13.74
CA THR A 36 13.66 -4.72 -14.29
C THR A 36 13.90 -3.70 -13.18
N VAL A 37 12.94 -3.52 -12.26
CA VAL A 37 13.12 -2.74 -11.03
C VAL A 37 14.27 -3.31 -10.20
N SER A 38 14.34 -4.64 -10.03
CA SER A 38 15.42 -5.33 -9.32
C SER A 38 16.81 -5.00 -9.90
N LYS A 39 16.94 -5.01 -11.23
CA LYS A 39 18.20 -4.59 -11.89
C LYS A 39 18.52 -3.12 -11.64
N ALA A 40 17.52 -2.24 -11.67
CA ALA A 40 17.71 -0.81 -11.42
C ALA A 40 18.19 -0.55 -9.98
N ILE A 41 17.59 -1.18 -8.98
CA ILE A 41 18.02 -1.03 -7.59
C ILE A 41 19.43 -1.60 -7.34
N SER A 42 19.78 -2.73 -7.99
CA SER A 42 21.15 -3.25 -7.94
C SER A 42 22.16 -2.30 -8.56
N LYS A 43 21.84 -1.66 -9.70
CA LYS A 43 22.68 -0.61 -10.30
C LYS A 43 22.79 0.63 -9.41
N ALA A 44 21.75 0.94 -8.64
CA ALA A 44 21.75 2.05 -7.68
C ALA A 44 22.56 1.74 -6.39
N GLY A 45 23.13 0.54 -6.26
CA GLY A 45 24.08 0.19 -5.20
C GLY A 45 23.52 -0.69 -4.08
N SER A 46 22.24 -1.08 -4.13
CA SER A 46 21.68 -2.02 -3.14
C SER A 46 21.79 -3.46 -3.64
N ARG A 47 22.62 -4.25 -2.94
CA ARG A 47 22.87 -5.67 -3.25
C ARG A 47 21.87 -6.62 -2.60
N LYS A 48 21.19 -6.18 -1.54
CA LYS A 48 20.18 -6.93 -0.81
C LYS A 48 18.98 -6.00 -0.58
N ASN A 49 17.86 -6.36 -1.16
CA ASN A 49 16.61 -5.62 -1.07
C ASN A 49 15.43 -6.57 -1.22
N GLU A 50 14.28 -6.10 -0.75
CA GLU A 50 12.99 -6.72 -0.99
C GLU A 50 12.11 -5.77 -1.80
N ILE A 51 11.43 -6.30 -2.82
CA ILE A 51 10.61 -5.52 -3.74
C ILE A 51 9.15 -5.92 -3.57
N TYR A 52 8.32 -4.91 -3.37
CA TYR A 52 6.89 -5.02 -3.17
C TYR A 52 6.19 -4.21 -4.25
N ILE A 53 5.31 -4.84 -5.03
CA ILE A 53 4.50 -4.13 -6.03
C ILE A 53 3.20 -3.73 -5.36
N LEU A 54 2.96 -2.42 -5.28
CA LEU A 54 1.78 -1.84 -4.63
C LEU A 54 0.61 -1.75 -5.60
N GLN A 55 0.92 -1.49 -6.88
CA GLN A 55 -0.05 -1.42 -7.95
C GLN A 55 0.59 -1.87 -9.26
N TYR A 56 -0.14 -2.71 -10.01
CA TYR A 56 0.17 -3.04 -11.38
C TYR A 56 -1.11 -2.92 -12.21
N LEU A 57 -1.08 -2.05 -13.21
CA LEU A 57 -2.15 -1.92 -14.20
C LEU A 57 -1.58 -2.07 -15.60
N LYS A 58 -2.32 -2.76 -16.46
CA LYS A 58 -2.09 -2.82 -17.89
C LYS A 58 -3.17 -2.01 -18.59
N ASP A 59 -2.77 -1.14 -19.49
CA ASP A 59 -3.72 -0.38 -20.29
C ASP A 59 -4.45 -1.32 -21.28
N PRO A 60 -5.79 -1.27 -21.34
CA PRO A 60 -6.56 -2.12 -22.23
C PRO A 60 -6.52 -1.66 -23.70
N VAL A 61 -6.15 -0.40 -23.97
CA VAL A 61 -6.17 0.23 -25.30
C VAL A 61 -4.76 0.32 -25.88
N ILE A 62 -3.80 0.81 -25.10
CA ILE A 62 -2.42 1.01 -25.54
C ILE A 62 -1.62 -0.27 -25.26
N PRO A 63 -1.18 -1.01 -26.30
CA PRO A 63 -0.47 -2.27 -26.10
C PRO A 63 0.80 -2.08 -25.29
N ASN A 64 1.02 -2.95 -24.31
CA ASN A 64 2.21 -2.96 -23.44
C ASN A 64 2.47 -1.66 -22.68
N LEU A 65 1.44 -0.81 -22.50
CA LEU A 65 1.49 0.27 -21.53
C LEU A 65 1.13 -0.28 -20.15
N PHE A 66 2.01 -0.02 -19.19
CA PHE A 66 1.87 -0.44 -17.82
C PHE A 66 1.98 0.77 -16.89
N SER A 67 1.19 0.76 -15.82
CA SER A 67 1.36 1.66 -14.68
C SER A 67 1.81 0.84 -13.48
N LEU A 68 2.90 1.26 -12.84
CA LEU A 68 3.52 0.52 -11.75
C LEU A 68 3.77 1.43 -10.56
N LYS A 69 3.33 0.99 -9.40
CA LYS A 69 3.75 1.53 -8.10
C LYS A 69 4.42 0.45 -7.29
N GLY A 70 5.50 0.79 -6.60
CA GLY A 70 6.20 -0.17 -5.78
C GLY A 70 6.95 0.46 -4.62
N MET A 71 7.37 -0.42 -3.73
CA MET A 71 8.20 -0.13 -2.57
C MET A 71 9.40 -1.08 -2.61
N VAL A 72 10.58 -0.55 -2.31
CA VAL A 72 11.79 -1.32 -2.10
C VAL A 72 12.25 -1.12 -0.67
N GLU A 73 12.38 -2.19 0.10
CA GLU A 73 13.03 -2.19 1.42
C GLU A 73 14.51 -2.58 1.27
N THR A 74 15.40 -1.80 1.89
CA THR A 74 16.84 -2.02 1.83
C THR A 74 17.53 -1.44 3.05
N SER A 75 18.61 -2.09 3.52
CA SER A 75 19.48 -1.53 4.57
C SER A 75 20.54 -0.56 4.01
N TYR A 76 20.65 -0.48 2.68
CA TYR A 76 21.59 0.40 2.00
C TYR A 76 21.04 1.81 1.85
N ASN A 77 21.86 2.81 2.15
CA ASN A 77 21.52 4.23 1.98
C ASN A 77 21.59 4.67 0.51
N VAL A 78 20.67 4.16 -0.32
CA VAL A 78 20.55 4.57 -1.73
C VAL A 78 19.89 5.95 -1.81
N SER A 79 20.42 6.82 -2.66
CA SER A 79 19.82 8.15 -2.89
C SER A 79 18.65 8.05 -3.89
N GLU A 80 17.63 8.89 -3.74
CA GLU A 80 16.49 8.93 -4.65
C GLU A 80 16.90 9.22 -6.08
N MET A 81 17.74 10.25 -6.27
CA MET A 81 18.27 10.62 -7.58
C MET A 81 19.02 9.46 -8.26
N THR A 82 19.89 8.77 -7.53
CA THR A 82 20.62 7.60 -8.08
C THR A 82 19.65 6.48 -8.45
N PHE A 83 18.61 6.25 -7.65
CA PHE A 83 17.61 5.23 -7.95
C PHE A 83 16.76 5.60 -9.17
N GLN A 84 16.27 6.84 -9.25
CA GLN A 84 15.53 7.38 -10.37
C GLN A 84 16.33 7.32 -11.68
N ASP A 85 17.60 7.72 -11.66
CA ASP A 85 18.51 7.64 -12.82
C ASP A 85 18.73 6.18 -13.26
N SER A 86 18.86 5.27 -12.29
CA SER A 86 19.05 3.84 -12.57
C SER A 86 17.79 3.22 -13.17
N LEU A 87 16.61 3.58 -12.66
CA LEU A 87 15.33 3.19 -13.26
C LEU A 87 15.25 3.67 -14.70
N ARG A 88 15.45 4.98 -14.93
CA ARG A 88 15.40 5.56 -16.28
C ARG A 88 16.32 4.83 -17.25
N LYS A 89 17.60 4.68 -16.91
CA LYS A 89 18.59 3.98 -17.74
C LYS A 89 18.16 2.55 -18.07
N VAL A 90 17.71 1.78 -17.08
CA VAL A 90 17.34 0.37 -17.30
C VAL A 90 16.06 0.22 -18.11
N PHE A 91 15.07 1.11 -17.92
CA PHE A 91 13.80 1.05 -18.63
C PHE A 91 13.88 1.62 -20.05
N ASP A 92 14.71 2.64 -20.30
CA ASP A 92 14.94 3.18 -21.65
C ASP A 92 15.58 2.15 -22.59
N ASP A 93 16.39 1.22 -22.05
CA ASP A 93 16.98 0.10 -22.80
C ASP A 93 15.93 -0.88 -23.38
N ILE A 94 14.72 -0.93 -22.81
CA ILE A 94 13.69 -1.94 -23.13
C ILE A 94 12.34 -1.36 -23.55
N GLY A 95 12.18 -0.04 -23.50
CA GLY A 95 10.93 0.63 -23.82
C GLY A 95 11.07 2.14 -23.75
N ASN A 96 10.01 2.81 -23.32
CA ASN A 96 10.04 4.22 -22.95
C ASN A 96 9.36 4.36 -21.59
N VAL A 97 10.03 4.97 -20.63
CA VAL A 97 9.46 5.29 -19.32
C VAL A 97 8.97 6.74 -19.30
N GLY A 98 7.80 6.96 -18.70
CA GLY A 98 7.27 8.29 -18.46
C GLY A 98 7.99 9.01 -17.32
N GLU A 99 7.31 9.98 -16.72
CA GLU A 99 7.75 10.60 -15.47
C GLU A 99 7.91 9.52 -14.39
N ILE A 100 9.10 9.47 -13.76
CA ILE A 100 9.37 8.61 -12.62
C ILE A 100 9.30 9.49 -11.38
N ARG A 101 8.39 9.15 -10.48
CA ARG A 101 8.33 9.75 -9.14
C ARG A 101 8.96 8.77 -8.17
N THR A 102 9.92 9.23 -7.39
CA THR A 102 10.48 8.49 -6.27
C THR A 102 10.26 9.24 -4.97
N VAL A 103 10.17 8.50 -3.88
CA VAL A 103 10.16 9.05 -2.52
C VAL A 103 11.00 8.13 -1.65
N LYS A 104 11.86 8.70 -0.81
CA LYS A 104 12.61 7.94 0.18
C LYS A 104 12.08 8.21 1.58
N LEU A 105 11.79 7.12 2.27
CA LEU A 105 11.48 7.13 3.69
C LEU A 105 12.58 6.37 4.43
N ARG A 106 13.13 6.97 5.48
CA ARG A 106 14.09 6.33 6.37
C ARG A 106 13.45 6.15 7.74
N LEU A 107 13.35 4.90 8.20
CA LEU A 107 12.83 4.57 9.53
C LEU A 107 13.87 3.71 10.23
N CYS A 108 14.46 4.27 11.28
CA CYS A 108 15.55 3.66 12.03
C CYS A 108 16.68 3.16 11.09
N ASN A 109 16.88 1.84 10.96
CA ASN A 109 17.93 1.23 10.12
C ASN A 109 17.46 0.80 8.72
N ASP A 110 16.16 0.90 8.44
CA ASP A 110 15.58 0.51 7.16
C ASP A 110 15.37 1.74 6.26
N VAL A 111 15.68 1.57 4.98
CA VAL A 111 15.41 2.54 3.92
C VAL A 111 14.34 1.97 3.00
N PHE A 112 13.29 2.76 2.80
CA PHE A 112 12.20 2.49 1.88
C PHE A 112 12.32 3.44 0.69
N LEU A 113 12.37 2.88 -0.51
CA LEU A 113 12.30 3.64 -1.75
C LEU A 113 10.97 3.33 -2.42
N PHE A 114 10.09 4.31 -2.48
CA PHE A 114 8.85 4.22 -3.24
C PHE A 114 9.08 4.74 -4.64
N PHE A 115 8.35 4.15 -5.59
CA PHE A 115 8.38 4.59 -6.98
C PHE A 115 7.01 4.48 -7.63
N ASN A 116 6.76 5.37 -8.59
CA ASN A 116 5.62 5.34 -9.49
C ASN A 116 6.05 5.80 -10.88
N PHE A 117 5.66 5.06 -11.91
CA PHE A 117 5.83 5.47 -13.30
C PHE A 117 4.88 4.71 -14.23
N ASN A 118 4.68 5.29 -15.41
CA ASN A 118 4.11 4.60 -16.55
C ASN A 118 5.23 4.14 -17.49
N PHE A 119 5.07 2.99 -18.12
CA PHE A 119 6.08 2.41 -19.00
C PHE A 119 5.44 1.73 -20.21
N ILE A 120 5.93 2.04 -21.40
CA ILE A 120 5.55 1.36 -22.64
C ILE A 120 6.69 0.43 -23.05
N ALA A 121 6.46 -0.88 -22.99
CA ALA A 121 7.48 -1.85 -23.37
C ALA A 121 7.57 -2.00 -24.89
N LYS A 122 8.78 -1.85 -25.44
CA LYS A 122 9.06 -2.19 -26.86
C LYS A 122 9.18 -3.70 -27.03
N LYS A 123 9.76 -4.38 -26.03
CA LYS A 123 9.91 -5.85 -25.99
C LYS A 123 9.71 -6.36 -24.56
N ILE A 124 8.86 -7.37 -24.41
CA ILE A 124 8.69 -8.10 -23.14
C ILE A 124 9.53 -9.37 -23.22
N LYS A 125 10.48 -9.53 -22.29
CA LYS A 125 11.26 -10.76 -22.19
C LYS A 125 10.47 -11.77 -21.37
N ASN A 126 10.53 -13.06 -21.75
CA ASN A 126 10.02 -14.12 -20.90
C ASN A 126 10.77 -14.10 -19.56
N SER A 127 10.03 -13.75 -18.51
CA SER A 127 10.51 -13.65 -17.15
C SER A 127 9.59 -14.51 -16.29
N THR A 128 10.18 -15.36 -15.47
CA THR A 128 9.47 -16.20 -14.50
C THR A 128 9.99 -15.85 -13.12
N GLY A 129 9.10 -15.52 -12.21
CA GLY A 129 9.46 -15.18 -10.83
C GLY A 129 8.22 -14.81 -10.04
N ASP A 130 8.21 -15.24 -8.79
CA ASP A 130 7.16 -14.89 -7.83
C ASP A 130 7.28 -13.41 -7.46
N VAL A 131 6.19 -12.66 -7.66
CA VAL A 131 6.11 -11.23 -7.33
C VAL A 131 5.09 -11.00 -6.22
N ARG A 132 5.47 -10.25 -5.19
CA ARG A 132 4.55 -9.78 -4.14
C ARG A 132 3.74 -8.60 -4.66
N LEU A 133 2.44 -8.81 -4.85
CA LEU A 133 1.48 -7.79 -5.23
C LEU A 133 0.56 -7.47 -4.04
N LEU A 134 0.47 -6.19 -3.66
CA LEU A 134 -0.32 -5.75 -2.52
C LEU A 134 -1.79 -6.13 -2.67
N ILE A 135 -2.35 -6.66 -1.58
CA ILE A 135 -3.79 -6.76 -1.38
C ILE A 135 -4.17 -5.64 -0.41
N PRO A 136 -4.73 -4.53 -0.90
CA PRO A 136 -5.06 -3.42 -0.04
C PRO A 136 -6.21 -3.78 0.92
N PRO A 137 -6.33 -3.10 2.07
CA PRO A 137 -7.48 -3.25 2.96
C PRO A 137 -8.80 -3.04 2.22
N LEU A 138 -9.88 -3.65 2.72
CA LEU A 138 -11.19 -3.52 2.10
C LEU A 138 -11.60 -2.05 1.98
N GLY A 139 -12.06 -1.65 0.79
CA GLY A 139 -12.42 -0.26 0.47
C GLY A 139 -11.26 0.64 0.04
N VAL A 140 -10.01 0.19 0.15
CA VAL A 140 -8.83 0.95 -0.28
C VAL A 140 -8.45 0.57 -1.71
N SER A 141 -8.34 1.58 -2.59
CA SER A 141 -7.82 1.38 -3.94
C SER A 141 -6.29 1.55 -3.98
N SER A 142 -5.59 0.60 -4.59
CA SER A 142 -4.14 0.74 -4.86
C SER A 142 -3.81 1.88 -5.82
N SER A 143 -4.78 2.30 -6.64
CA SER A 143 -4.62 3.43 -7.57
C SER A 143 -4.49 4.79 -6.91
N GLN A 144 -4.97 4.93 -5.67
CA GLN A 144 -4.91 6.18 -4.92
C GLN A 144 -3.72 6.24 -3.95
N ILE A 145 -2.94 5.16 -3.80
CA ILE A 145 -1.69 5.18 -3.02
C ILE A 145 -0.69 6.16 -3.68
N PRO A 146 0.02 7.01 -2.91
CA PRO A 146 -0.04 7.15 -1.46
C PRO A 146 -1.26 7.94 -0.96
N TYR A 147 -1.81 7.51 0.16
CA TYR A 147 -2.88 8.22 0.86
C TYR A 147 -2.31 9.14 1.95
N THR A 148 -3.07 10.17 2.33
CA THR A 148 -2.99 10.72 3.68
C THR A 148 -3.73 9.79 4.65
N VAL A 149 -3.47 9.92 5.95
CA VAL A 149 -4.10 9.04 6.96
C VAL A 149 -5.62 9.20 6.94
N GLU A 150 -6.10 10.43 6.84
CA GLU A 150 -7.52 10.77 6.81
C GLU A 150 -8.20 10.18 5.58
N HIS A 151 -7.59 10.32 4.40
CA HIS A 151 -8.13 9.76 3.17
C HIS A 151 -8.15 8.23 3.17
N LEU A 152 -7.09 7.58 3.69
CA LEU A 152 -7.05 6.13 3.83
C LEU A 152 -8.21 5.63 4.71
N PHE A 153 -8.39 6.27 5.85
CA PHE A 153 -9.41 5.91 6.83
C PHE A 153 -10.82 6.19 6.32
N ASN A 154 -11.03 7.28 5.59
CA ASN A 154 -12.29 7.55 4.89
C ASN A 154 -12.60 6.49 3.82
N ALA A 155 -11.60 6.07 3.02
CA ALA A 155 -11.80 5.03 1.99
C ALA A 155 -12.27 3.69 2.61
N MET A 156 -11.74 3.35 3.78
CA MET A 156 -12.13 2.13 4.51
C MET A 156 -13.53 2.17 5.10
N MET A 157 -14.02 3.35 5.52
CA MET A 157 -15.39 3.53 6.01
C MET A 157 -16.45 3.27 4.93
N GLY A 158 -16.09 3.46 3.66
CA GLY A 158 -16.91 2.98 2.54
C GLY A 158 -18.21 3.73 2.30
N SER A 159 -18.30 5.00 2.70
CA SER A 159 -19.49 5.82 2.47
C SER A 159 -19.62 6.21 1.00
N GLU A 160 -20.72 5.82 0.34
CA GLU A 160 -21.14 6.31 -0.99
C GLU A 160 -21.69 7.76 -0.95
N GLY A 161 -21.17 8.61 -0.05
CA GLY A 161 -21.66 9.97 0.21
C GLY A 161 -20.55 10.94 0.58
N ASP A 162 -20.92 12.08 1.19
CA ASP A 162 -19.97 13.09 1.67
C ASP A 162 -18.92 12.46 2.60
N GLN A 163 -17.65 12.78 2.36
CA GLN A 163 -16.54 12.30 3.19
C GLN A 163 -16.72 12.76 4.63
N CYS A 164 -16.45 11.86 5.57
CA CYS A 164 -16.45 12.21 6.99
C CYS A 164 -15.23 13.08 7.30
N THR A 165 -15.37 13.98 8.26
CA THR A 165 -14.19 14.58 8.89
C THR A 165 -13.54 13.51 9.77
N VAL A 166 -12.24 13.31 9.60
CA VAL A 166 -11.47 12.28 10.31
C VAL A 166 -10.50 12.94 11.26
N GLU A 167 -10.55 12.55 12.52
CA GLU A 167 -9.56 12.90 13.54
C GLU A 167 -8.83 11.64 13.96
N THR A 168 -7.50 11.69 13.98
CA THR A 168 -6.66 10.54 14.35
C THR A 168 -5.76 10.91 15.51
N ASP A 169 -5.76 10.05 16.52
CA ASP A 169 -4.89 10.14 17.67
C ASP A 169 -4.06 8.85 17.79
N PHE A 170 -2.75 8.99 17.55
CA PHE A 170 -1.77 7.92 17.66
C PHE A 170 -1.11 7.99 19.04
N MET A 171 -1.84 7.53 20.06
CA MET A 171 -1.46 7.70 21.47
C MET A 171 -0.10 7.07 21.81
N ASP A 172 0.10 5.79 21.48
CA ASP A 172 1.35 5.03 21.67
C ASP A 172 1.65 4.24 20.38
N SER A 173 2.85 3.67 20.23
CA SER A 173 3.29 2.84 19.10
C SER A 173 2.27 1.79 18.65
N ARG A 174 1.44 1.29 19.57
CA ARG A 174 0.49 0.18 19.37
C ARG A 174 -0.98 0.55 19.47
N ILE A 175 -1.32 1.81 19.74
CA ILE A 175 -2.71 2.23 19.92
C ILE A 175 -3.01 3.39 18.97
N ALA A 176 -4.09 3.27 18.21
CA ALA A 176 -4.64 4.39 17.46
C ALA A 176 -6.14 4.52 17.73
N LYS A 177 -6.58 5.76 17.88
CA LYS A 177 -7.98 6.14 17.92
C LYS A 177 -8.29 6.94 16.66
N VAL A 178 -9.38 6.59 16.00
CA VAL A 178 -9.88 7.25 14.80
C VAL A 178 -11.32 7.64 15.05
N THR A 179 -11.61 8.93 14.98
CA THR A 179 -12.97 9.47 15.13
C THR A 179 -13.44 9.99 13.78
N PHE A 180 -14.60 9.51 13.33
CA PHE A 180 -15.27 9.98 12.12
C PHE A 180 -16.48 10.79 12.50
N ASN A 181 -16.55 12.02 11.98
CA ASN A 181 -17.72 12.86 12.07
C ASN A 181 -18.38 12.92 10.70
N CYS A 182 -19.44 12.13 10.53
CA CYS A 182 -20.14 11.96 9.26
C CYS A 182 -21.50 12.67 9.29
N ARG A 183 -21.93 13.19 8.13
CA ARG A 183 -23.37 13.41 7.92
C ARG A 183 -24.09 12.06 7.98
N LYS A 184 -25.32 12.03 8.47
CA LYS A 184 -26.10 10.82 8.75
C LYS A 184 -25.87 9.73 7.69
N VAL A 185 -25.21 8.65 8.11
CA VAL A 185 -24.74 7.56 7.23
C VAL A 185 -25.20 6.21 7.78
N HIS A 186 -25.56 5.29 6.89
CA HIS A 186 -25.77 3.90 7.26
C HIS A 186 -24.42 3.19 7.33
N LEU A 187 -24.03 2.75 8.53
CA LEU A 187 -22.73 2.10 8.73
C LEU A 187 -22.81 0.62 8.38
N ASP A 188 -21.94 0.19 7.47
CA ASP A 188 -21.65 -1.23 7.26
C ASP A 188 -20.62 -1.71 8.29
N TYR A 189 -21.14 -2.12 9.45
CA TYR A 189 -20.34 -2.62 10.57
C TYR A 189 -19.43 -3.80 10.18
N PHE A 190 -19.86 -4.66 9.26
CA PHE A 190 -19.06 -5.78 8.80
C PHE A 190 -17.88 -5.26 7.99
N ARG A 191 -18.14 -4.48 6.94
CA ARG A 191 -17.08 -3.88 6.12
C ARG A 191 -16.06 -3.12 6.96
N ILE A 192 -16.53 -2.25 7.86
CA ILE A 192 -15.65 -1.46 8.74
C ILE A 192 -14.75 -2.39 9.57
N ARG A 193 -15.33 -3.43 10.20
CA ARG A 193 -14.53 -4.37 11.00
C ARG A 193 -13.46 -5.06 10.17
N GLU A 194 -13.79 -5.43 8.95
CA GLU A 194 -12.88 -6.15 8.05
C GLU A 194 -11.76 -5.25 7.54
N SER A 195 -12.09 -4.03 7.11
CA SER A 195 -11.11 -3.05 6.65
C SER A 195 -10.09 -2.73 7.75
N PHE A 196 -10.54 -2.45 8.97
CA PHE A 196 -9.66 -2.05 10.08
C PHE A 196 -8.92 -3.23 10.73
N SER A 197 -9.46 -4.45 10.65
CA SER A 197 -8.75 -5.65 11.15
C SER A 197 -7.48 -5.96 10.36
N TYR A 198 -7.34 -5.43 9.14
CA TYR A 198 -6.13 -5.53 8.33
C TYR A 198 -4.85 -5.12 9.10
N PHE A 199 -4.95 -4.10 9.95
CA PHE A 199 -3.81 -3.58 10.72
C PHE A 199 -3.60 -4.28 12.07
N LEU A 200 -4.32 -5.36 12.34
CA LEU A 200 -4.32 -6.06 13.62
C LEU A 200 -3.95 -7.53 13.45
N ASP A 201 -3.24 -8.10 14.43
CA ASP A 201 -3.01 -9.56 14.48
C ASP A 201 -4.26 -10.33 14.94
N SER A 202 -5.15 -9.66 15.67
CA SER A 202 -6.40 -10.22 16.18
C SER A 202 -7.52 -9.20 16.11
N SER A 203 -8.70 -9.64 15.65
CA SER A 203 -9.91 -8.82 15.59
C SER A 203 -10.40 -8.36 16.97
N LEU A 204 -9.90 -8.97 18.05
CA LEU A 204 -10.18 -8.53 19.43
C LEU A 204 -9.54 -7.17 19.76
N GLY A 205 -8.55 -6.75 18.97
CA GLY A 205 -7.93 -5.43 19.11
C GLY A 205 -8.80 -4.28 18.61
N LEU A 206 -9.88 -4.56 17.89
CA LEU A 206 -10.77 -3.54 17.33
C LEU A 206 -11.94 -3.24 18.27
N ARG A 207 -12.07 -1.99 18.68
CA ARG A 207 -13.27 -1.49 19.36
C ARG A 207 -13.94 -0.44 18.49
N LEU A 208 -15.25 -0.56 18.34
CA LEU A 208 -16.06 0.34 17.54
C LEU A 208 -17.22 0.84 18.39
N LYS A 209 -17.37 2.15 18.47
CA LYS A 209 -18.51 2.82 19.11
C LYS A 209 -19.12 3.80 18.13
N THR A 210 -20.44 3.97 18.24
CA THR A 210 -21.18 4.90 17.41
C THR A 210 -22.04 5.76 18.32
N ARG A 211 -22.03 7.07 18.10
CA ARG A 211 -22.86 8.04 18.80
C ARG A 211 -23.55 8.92 17.77
N THR A 212 -24.82 9.24 18.00
CA THR A 212 -25.57 10.19 17.16
C THR A 212 -25.83 11.43 18.00
N PRO A 213 -24.90 12.40 18.04
CA PRO A 213 -25.02 13.56 18.94
C PRO A 213 -26.17 14.49 18.52
N ASN A 214 -26.54 14.53 17.24
CA ASN A 214 -27.73 15.22 16.75
C ASN A 214 -28.35 14.45 15.55
N PRO A 215 -29.58 14.78 15.11
CA PRO A 215 -30.26 14.03 14.05
C PRO A 215 -29.56 14.01 12.68
N GLN A 216 -28.58 14.88 12.45
CA GLN A 216 -27.91 15.08 11.16
C GLN A 216 -26.48 14.53 11.14
N THR A 217 -25.90 14.21 12.30
CA THR A 217 -24.51 13.75 12.40
C THR A 217 -24.40 12.43 13.13
N THR A 218 -23.51 11.59 12.63
CA THR A 218 -23.12 10.32 13.25
C THR A 218 -21.62 10.38 13.52
N GLU A 219 -21.26 10.23 14.78
CA GLU A 219 -19.89 10.08 15.25
C GLU A 219 -19.56 8.59 15.35
N VAL A 220 -18.46 8.17 14.74
CA VAL A 220 -17.95 6.80 14.80
C VAL A 220 -16.56 6.82 15.39
N GLU A 221 -16.39 6.18 16.54
CA GLU A 221 -15.10 6.03 17.20
C GLU A 221 -14.59 4.60 16.96
N ILE A 222 -13.41 4.49 16.34
CA ILE A 222 -12.67 3.26 16.15
C ILE A 222 -11.40 3.32 16.97
N VAL A 223 -11.18 2.32 17.83
CA VAL A 223 -9.94 2.15 18.59
C VAL A 223 -9.28 0.85 18.16
N LEU A 224 -8.02 0.97 17.72
CA LEU A 224 -7.16 -0.12 17.28
C LEU A 224 -6.12 -0.37 18.38
N LEU A 225 -6.21 -1.52 19.03
CA LEU A 225 -5.25 -2.00 20.03
C LEU A 225 -4.28 -2.99 19.40
N ASN A 226 -3.00 -2.89 19.72
CA ASN A 226 -1.92 -3.66 19.07
C ASN A 226 -1.85 -3.41 17.55
N LEU A 227 -1.95 -2.13 17.18
CA LEU A 227 -1.79 -1.66 15.81
C LEU A 227 -0.42 -2.06 15.25
N ARG A 228 -0.44 -2.76 14.11
CA ARG A 228 0.75 -3.04 13.29
C ARG A 228 1.07 -1.86 12.41
N ARG A 229 1.66 -0.83 12.99
CA ARG A 229 1.84 0.46 12.33
C ARG A 229 2.62 0.35 11.03
N GLU A 230 3.58 -0.57 10.92
CA GLU A 230 4.39 -0.82 9.72
C GLU A 230 3.54 -1.19 8.49
N SER A 231 2.34 -1.76 8.69
CA SER A 231 1.43 -2.08 7.59
C SER A 231 0.78 -0.85 6.94
N LEU A 232 0.96 0.34 7.51
CA LEU A 232 0.58 1.61 6.90
C LEU A 232 1.66 2.16 5.94
N ILE A 233 2.92 1.74 6.08
CA ILE A 233 4.05 2.21 5.26
C ILE A 233 3.76 2.09 3.74
N PRO A 234 3.36 0.92 3.19
CA PRO A 234 3.08 0.81 1.76
C PRO A 234 1.88 1.63 1.28
N LEU A 235 0.99 2.05 2.19
CA LEU A 235 -0.24 2.80 1.86
C LEU A 235 -0.01 4.32 1.93
N LEU A 236 0.87 4.78 2.81
CA LEU A 236 1.09 6.20 3.11
C LEU A 236 2.37 6.78 2.51
N TRP A 237 3.40 5.95 2.24
CA TRP A 237 4.73 6.41 1.82
C TRP A 237 5.33 7.41 2.82
N ASP A 238 5.77 8.59 2.37
CA ASP A 238 6.29 9.66 3.23
C ASP A 238 5.22 10.33 4.10
N ASN A 239 3.94 10.24 3.73
CA ASN A 239 2.85 10.66 4.63
C ASN A 239 2.83 9.87 5.94
N PHE A 240 3.53 8.73 6.00
CA PHE A 240 3.72 7.98 7.24
C PHE A 240 4.45 8.79 8.33
N LEU A 241 5.29 9.76 7.96
CA LEU A 241 6.03 10.58 8.93
C LEU A 241 5.12 11.44 9.81
N SER A 242 3.90 11.77 9.36
CA SER A 242 2.94 12.55 10.18
C SER A 242 2.43 11.78 11.40
N ILE A 243 2.59 10.45 11.42
CA ILE A 243 2.08 9.56 12.48
C ILE A 243 3.20 8.79 13.19
N TYR A 244 4.47 9.11 12.88
CA TYR A 244 5.62 8.40 13.41
C TYR A 244 6.25 9.18 14.57
N PRO A 245 6.17 8.68 15.83
CA PRO A 245 6.59 9.44 17.02
C PRO A 245 8.10 9.44 17.28
N SER A 246 8.94 9.34 16.23
CA SER A 246 10.40 9.16 16.25
C SER A 246 10.92 7.79 16.71
N CYS A 247 12.08 7.39 16.16
CA CYS A 247 12.98 6.39 16.77
C CYS A 247 13.89 7.17 17.75
#